data_AF-A0A7L1I5B2-F1
#
_entry.id   AF-A0A7L1I5B2-F1
#
_cell.length_a   1.000
_cell.length_b   1.000
_cell.length_c   1.000
_cell.angle_alpha   90.00
_cell.angle_beta   90.00
_cell.angle_gamma   90.00
#
_symmetry.space_group_name_H-M   'P 1'
#
loop_
_entity.id
_entity.type
_entity.pdbx_description
1 polymer ?
#
loop_
_entity_poly.entity_id
_entity_poly.type
_entity_poly.pdbx_seq_one_letter_code
_entity_poly.pdbx_strand_id
1 'polypeptide(L)'
;MNVFDRNINFDALFKFSHISASTQEHLKRVYASFTLCMFVAAAGAYIHVVTHLFQFTFLTGLGALGLIIWLTATPHSRETEQKRLGMLAGFAFLAGGWALGTLLRPPYSSPLLSLSIIPTAFLGTAAIFACFSLSALYARRRSFLYLGGFLLSGLTLMLLSSLVNTFVGSTWLF
;
A
#
# COMPACT_ATOMS: atom_id res chain seq x y z
N MET A 1 -7.27 -4.58 38.19
CA MET A 1 -8.45 -4.94 37.37
C MET A 1 -7.96 -5.93 36.32
N ASN A 2 -8.43 -7.18 36.40
CA ASN A 2 -7.96 -8.29 35.55
C ASN A 2 -8.35 -8.05 34.09
N VAL A 3 -7.37 -7.77 33.24
CA VAL A 3 -7.55 -7.58 31.79
C VAL A 3 -8.07 -8.86 31.11
N PHE A 4 -7.98 -9.99 31.80
CA PHE A 4 -8.35 -11.32 31.31
C PHE A 4 -9.81 -11.72 31.54
N ASP A 5 -10.61 -10.93 32.28
CA ASP A 5 -12.06 -11.16 32.48
C ASP A 5 -12.93 -10.51 31.38
N ARG A 6 -12.39 -10.29 30.18
CA ARG A 6 -13.18 -9.76 29.07
C ARG A 6 -13.93 -10.91 28.41
N ASN A 7 -15.20 -11.10 28.80
CA ASN A 7 -16.12 -12.06 28.18
C ASN A 7 -16.13 -11.87 26.65
N ILE A 8 -15.38 -12.70 25.93
CA ILE A 8 -15.22 -12.60 24.48
C ILE A 8 -16.47 -13.20 23.87
N ASN A 9 -17.39 -12.33 23.44
CA ASN A 9 -18.65 -12.80 22.86
C ASN A 9 -18.40 -13.34 21.44
N PHE A 10 -18.20 -14.65 21.32
CA PHE A 10 -17.99 -15.33 20.05
C PHE A 10 -19.19 -15.18 19.09
N ASP A 11 -20.42 -14.94 19.58
CA ASP A 11 -21.57 -14.63 18.71
C ASP A 11 -21.40 -13.30 17.95
N ALA A 12 -20.57 -12.39 18.45
CA ALA A 12 -20.24 -11.16 17.73
C ALA A 12 -19.35 -11.42 16.50
N LEU A 13 -18.56 -12.50 16.50
CA LEU A 13 -17.77 -12.92 15.34
C LEU A 13 -18.65 -13.47 14.22
N PHE A 14 -19.73 -14.17 14.59
CA PHE A 14 -20.70 -14.74 13.65
C PHE A 14 -21.87 -13.80 13.33
N LYS A 15 -21.98 -12.65 14.01
CA LYS A 15 -22.95 -11.61 13.68
C LYS A 15 -22.54 -10.90 12.39
N PHE A 16 -23.12 -11.33 11.29
CA PHE A 16 -23.08 -10.66 9.98
C PHE A 16 -23.93 -9.39 9.97
N SER A 17 -23.70 -8.49 10.93
CA SER A 17 -24.37 -7.19 10.95
C SER A 17 -23.97 -6.37 9.72
N HIS A 18 -24.92 -5.56 9.23
CA HIS A 18 -24.71 -4.66 8.12
C HIS A 18 -23.61 -3.64 8.45
N ILE A 19 -22.77 -3.34 7.46
CA ILE A 19 -21.81 -2.22 7.57
C ILE A 19 -22.60 -0.92 7.74
N SER A 20 -22.25 -0.12 8.75
CA SER A 20 -22.91 1.17 8.97
C SER A 20 -22.62 2.12 7.80
N ALA A 21 -23.60 2.92 7.39
CA ALA A 21 -23.44 3.86 6.28
C ALA A 21 -22.26 4.84 6.52
N SER A 22 -22.02 5.22 7.78
CA SER A 22 -20.88 6.05 8.19
C SER A 22 -19.52 5.38 7.91
N THR A 23 -19.39 4.07 8.18
CA THR A 23 -18.16 3.32 7.88
C THR A 23 -17.91 3.22 6.37
N GLN A 24 -18.97 3.03 5.58
CA GLN A 24 -18.87 2.96 4.12
C GLN A 24 -18.43 4.30 3.51
N GLU A 25 -18.92 5.42 4.07
CA GLU A 25 -18.49 6.76 3.64
C GLU A 25 -17.02 7.01 3.97
N HIS A 26 -16.57 6.64 5.17
CA HIS A 26 -15.15 6.73 5.53
C HIS A 26 -14.28 5.86 4.61
N LEU A 27 -14.72 4.63 4.34
CA LEU A 27 -14.01 3.69 3.46
C LEU A 27 -13.90 4.23 2.02
N LYS A 28 -14.95 4.88 1.51
CA LYS A 28 -14.93 5.56 0.21
C LYS A 28 -13.86 6.66 0.17
N ARG A 29 -13.73 7.46 1.23
CA ARG A 29 -12.70 8.51 1.32
C ARG A 29 -11.28 7.92 1.35
N VAL A 30 -11.08 6.81 2.07
CA VAL A 30 -9.79 6.11 2.16
C VAL A 30 -9.39 5.48 0.81
N TYR A 31 -10.30 4.79 0.14
CA TYR A 31 -9.99 4.23 -1.19
C TYR A 31 -9.80 5.31 -2.26
N ALA A 32 -10.51 6.44 -2.15
CA ALA A 32 -10.32 7.59 -3.03
C ALA A 32 -8.93 8.22 -2.83
N SER A 33 -8.48 8.41 -1.57
CA SER A 33 -7.16 8.97 -1.30
C SER A 33 -6.04 8.01 -1.73
N PHE A 34 -6.22 6.70 -1.57
CA PHE A 34 -5.26 5.72 -2.08
C PHE A 34 -5.18 5.72 -3.61
N THR A 35 -6.33 5.77 -4.29
CA THR A 35 -6.38 5.88 -5.77
C THR A 35 -5.65 7.13 -6.25
N LEU A 36 -5.86 8.27 -5.58
CA LEU A 36 -5.12 9.51 -5.87
C LEU A 36 -3.61 9.29 -5.71
N CYS A 37 -3.18 8.68 -4.61
CA CYS A 37 -1.76 8.38 -4.37
C CYS A 37 -1.17 7.48 -5.46
N MET A 38 -1.94 6.49 -5.94
CA MET A 38 -1.51 5.59 -7.01
C MET A 38 -1.21 6.35 -8.31
N PHE A 39 -2.08 7.27 -8.73
CA PHE A 39 -1.86 8.09 -9.92
C PHE A 39 -0.70 9.07 -9.74
N VAL A 40 -0.60 9.71 -8.59
CA VAL A 40 0.48 10.66 -8.29
C VAL A 40 1.84 9.95 -8.22
N ALA A 41 1.89 8.75 -7.63
CA ALA A 41 3.09 7.91 -7.61
C ALA A 41 3.47 7.45 -9.03
N ALA A 42 2.50 7.08 -9.87
CA ALA A 42 2.74 6.74 -11.27
C ALA A 42 3.31 7.92 -12.07
N ALA A 43 2.81 9.13 -11.84
CA ALA A 43 3.37 10.35 -12.44
C ALA A 43 4.80 10.62 -11.97
N GLY A 44 5.10 10.48 -10.67
CA GLY A 44 6.46 10.62 -10.13
C GLY A 44 7.44 9.58 -10.69
N ALA A 45 6.98 8.34 -10.82
CA ALA A 45 7.67 7.25 -11.50
C ALA A 45 7.98 7.56 -12.99
N TYR A 46 6.98 8.05 -13.73
CA TYR A 46 7.15 8.41 -15.15
C TYR A 46 8.15 9.54 -15.34
N ILE A 47 8.03 10.62 -14.55
CA ILE A 47 8.96 11.75 -14.58
C ILE A 47 10.38 11.27 -14.26
N HIS A 48 10.54 10.40 -13.26
CA HIS A 48 11.84 9.81 -12.92
C HIS A 48 12.48 9.09 -14.13
N VAL A 49 11.71 8.27 -14.86
CA VAL A 49 12.20 7.54 -16.03
C VAL A 49 12.60 8.48 -17.17
N VAL A 50 11.78 9.49 -17.48
CA VAL A 50 12.02 10.39 -18.62
C VAL A 50 13.18 11.34 -18.39
N THR A 51 13.27 11.89 -17.18
CA THR A 51 14.15 13.03 -16.93
C THR A 51 15.52 12.63 -16.42
N HIS A 52 15.69 11.38 -15.97
CA HIS A 52 16.86 10.93 -15.19
C HIS A 52 17.22 11.90 -14.03
N LEU A 53 16.31 12.82 -13.64
CA LEU A 53 16.58 13.98 -12.79
C LEU A 53 16.96 13.59 -11.36
N PHE A 54 16.67 12.34 -10.98
CA PHE A 54 16.97 11.81 -9.66
C PHE A 54 18.13 10.81 -9.67
N GLN A 55 19.25 11.21 -10.30
CA GLN A 55 20.56 10.66 -9.92
C GLN A 55 20.80 10.74 -8.39
N PHE A 56 20.12 11.68 -7.72
CA PHE A 56 19.95 11.75 -6.28
C PHE A 56 18.74 10.94 -5.79
N THR A 57 18.66 9.64 -6.13
CA THR A 57 17.64 8.75 -5.55
C THR A 57 17.61 8.98 -4.05
N PHE A 58 18.76 8.93 -3.36
CA PHE A 58 18.92 9.22 -1.92
C PHE A 58 18.17 10.47 -1.41
N LEU A 59 18.17 11.57 -2.18
CA LEU A 59 17.52 12.82 -1.79
C LEU A 59 15.99 12.74 -1.88
N THR A 60 15.45 12.03 -2.88
CA THR A 60 13.99 11.80 -2.99
C THR A 60 13.43 10.96 -1.85
N GLY A 61 14.21 9.99 -1.36
CA GLY A 61 13.79 9.13 -0.25
C GLY A 61 13.84 9.86 1.07
N LEU A 62 14.87 10.70 1.29
CA LEU A 62 14.89 11.63 2.41
C LEU A 62 13.73 12.63 2.35
N GLY A 63 13.41 13.16 1.16
CA GLY A 63 12.25 14.03 0.98
C GLY A 63 10.92 13.32 1.27
N ALA A 64 10.76 12.07 0.83
CA ALA A 64 9.60 11.25 1.15
C ALA A 64 9.51 10.96 2.66
N LEU A 65 10.62 10.59 3.30
CA LEU A 65 10.68 10.40 4.76
C LEU A 65 10.35 11.68 5.53
N GLY A 66 10.86 12.83 5.09
CA GLY A 66 10.53 14.12 5.69
C GLY A 66 9.02 14.42 5.61
N LEU A 67 8.41 14.18 4.45
CA LEU A 67 6.97 14.40 4.25
C LEU A 67 6.09 13.45 5.07
N ILE A 68 6.46 12.17 5.20
CA ILE A 68 5.67 11.24 6.02
C ILE A 68 5.82 11.54 7.51
N ILE A 69 7.00 11.93 7.98
CA ILE A 69 7.22 12.36 9.37
C ILE A 69 6.40 13.62 9.65
N TRP A 70 6.42 14.60 8.75
CA TRP A 70 5.60 15.81 8.88
C TRP A 70 4.10 15.49 8.86
N LEU A 71 3.66 14.54 8.03
CA LEU A 71 2.28 14.09 8.01
C LEU A 71 1.85 13.49 9.36
N THR A 72 2.72 12.74 10.03
CA THR A 72 2.45 12.17 11.36
C THR A 72 2.46 13.22 12.48
N ALA A 73 3.29 14.26 12.35
CA ALA A 73 3.37 15.36 13.31
C ALA A 73 2.18 16.34 13.19
N THR A 74 1.42 16.28 12.10
CA THR A 74 0.29 17.21 11.87
C THR A 74 -0.96 16.76 12.65
N PRO A 75 -1.56 17.64 13.48
CA PRO A 75 -2.75 17.30 14.27
C PRO A 75 -3.96 16.98 13.38
N HIS A 76 -4.78 16.03 13.86
CA HIS A 76 -5.93 15.51 13.12
C HIS A 76 -7.15 16.43 13.31
N SER A 77 -7.35 17.35 12.36
CA SER A 77 -8.51 18.25 12.30
C SER A 77 -9.10 18.23 10.89
N ARG A 78 -10.40 18.57 10.76
CA ARG A 78 -11.07 18.72 9.46
C ARG A 78 -10.44 19.82 8.59
N GLU A 79 -9.90 20.87 9.21
CA GLU A 79 -9.22 21.95 8.47
C GLU A 79 -7.83 21.53 7.96
N THR A 80 -7.16 20.60 8.63
CA THR A 80 -5.86 20.08 8.21
C THR A 80 -5.96 18.91 7.24
N GLU A 81 -7.16 18.38 6.97
CA GLU A 81 -7.38 17.23 6.08
C GLU A 81 -6.83 17.47 4.67
N GLN A 82 -7.12 18.63 4.08
CA GLN A 82 -6.62 18.99 2.73
C GLN A 82 -5.09 19.13 2.70
N LYS A 83 -4.51 19.74 3.74
CA LYS A 83 -3.04 19.87 3.85
C LYS A 83 -2.39 18.50 3.99
N ARG A 84 -3.00 17.59 4.76
CA ARG A 84 -2.55 16.20 4.93
C ARG A 84 -2.65 15.40 3.63
N LEU A 85 -3.72 15.58 2.85
CA LEU A 85 -3.85 14.98 1.53
C LEU A 85 -2.78 15.50 0.55
N GLY A 86 -2.49 16.81 0.59
CA GLY A 86 -1.40 17.39 -0.19
C GLY A 86 -0.02 16.83 0.18
N MET A 87 0.28 16.72 1.47
CA MET A 87 1.53 16.10 1.96
C MET A 87 1.60 14.61 1.58
N LEU A 88 0.49 13.89 1.67
CA LEU A 88 0.39 12.49 1.25
C LEU A 88 0.63 12.33 -0.26
N ALA A 89 0.07 13.22 -1.09
CA ALA A 89 0.29 13.23 -2.53
C ALA A 89 1.77 13.55 -2.86
N GLY A 90 2.36 14.55 -2.19
CA GLY A 90 3.79 14.86 -2.32
C GLY A 90 4.68 13.68 -1.92
N PHE A 91 4.33 12.99 -0.83
CA PHE A 91 5.00 11.75 -0.43
C PHE A 91 4.86 10.68 -1.52
N ALA A 92 3.65 10.44 -2.03
CA ALA A 92 3.40 9.44 -3.07
C ALA A 92 4.20 9.72 -4.35
N PHE A 93 4.32 10.99 -4.74
CA PHE A 93 5.11 11.42 -5.90
C PHE A 93 6.58 11.08 -5.74
N LEU A 94 7.19 11.48 -4.61
CA LEU A 94 8.61 11.21 -4.32
C LEU A 94 8.88 9.72 -4.11
N ALA A 95 7.97 9.02 -3.45
CA ALA A 95 8.07 7.58 -3.21
C ALA A 95 8.00 6.78 -4.53
N GLY A 96 7.12 7.17 -5.46
CA GLY A 96 7.02 6.54 -6.78
C GLY A 96 8.30 6.67 -7.60
N GLY A 97 8.92 7.86 -7.59
CA GLY A 97 10.22 8.08 -8.23
C GLY A 97 11.35 7.30 -7.55
N TRP A 98 11.41 7.32 -6.21
CA TRP A 98 12.41 6.55 -5.44
C TRP A 98 12.35 5.06 -5.74
N ALA A 99 11.15 4.47 -5.69
CA ALA A 99 10.96 3.03 -5.82
C ALA A 99 11.45 2.50 -7.17
N LEU A 100 11.15 3.19 -8.27
CA LEU A 100 11.71 2.81 -9.58
C LEU A 100 13.19 3.14 -9.68
N GLY A 101 13.66 4.24 -9.08
CA GLY A 101 15.07 4.63 -9.09
C GLY A 101 15.99 3.62 -8.43
N THR A 102 15.58 3.00 -7.32
CA THR A 102 16.36 1.93 -6.68
C THR A 102 16.31 0.61 -7.45
N LEU A 103 15.16 0.28 -8.05
CA LEU A 103 14.98 -0.93 -8.84
C LEU A 103 15.76 -0.92 -10.15
N LEU A 104 15.93 0.25 -10.76
CA LEU A 104 16.60 0.42 -12.06
C LEU A 104 18.11 0.72 -11.94
N ARG A 105 18.66 0.85 -10.72
CA ARG A 105 20.09 1.18 -10.51
C ARG A 105 20.99 -0.07 -10.69
N PRO A 106 22.13 0.03 -11.39
CA PRO A 106 23.11 -1.05 -11.46
C PRO A 106 23.69 -1.35 -10.05
N PRO A 107 23.91 -2.63 -9.67
CA PRO A 107 24.33 -3.76 -10.50
C PRO A 107 23.22 -4.72 -10.97
N TYR A 108 21.94 -4.43 -10.69
CA TYR A 108 20.79 -5.28 -11.05
C TYR A 108 20.19 -4.94 -12.42
N SER A 109 20.99 -4.36 -13.31
CA SER A 109 20.68 -4.25 -14.73
C SER A 109 20.78 -5.65 -15.35
N SER A 110 19.93 -6.57 -14.90
CA SER A 110 19.76 -7.85 -15.54
C SER A 110 19.19 -7.57 -16.94
N PRO A 111 19.87 -7.99 -18.02
CA PRO A 111 19.41 -7.79 -19.40
C PRO A 111 18.10 -8.53 -19.76
N LEU A 112 17.44 -9.14 -18.76
CA LEU A 112 16.21 -9.92 -18.87
C LEU A 112 14.94 -9.13 -18.50
N LEU A 113 15.05 -8.02 -17.76
CA LEU A 113 13.86 -7.25 -17.36
C LEU A 113 13.45 -6.30 -18.49
N SER A 114 12.51 -6.74 -19.32
CA SER A 114 11.93 -5.90 -20.37
C SER A 114 11.19 -4.71 -19.74
N LEU A 115 11.40 -3.50 -20.27
CA LEU A 115 10.72 -2.27 -19.83
C LEU A 115 9.18 -2.38 -19.85
N SER A 116 8.65 -3.33 -20.62
CA SER A 116 7.24 -3.70 -20.70
C SER A 116 6.66 -4.26 -19.39
N ILE A 117 7.48 -4.82 -18.49
CA ILE A 117 7.01 -5.39 -17.21
C ILE A 117 6.45 -4.29 -16.30
N ILE A 118 7.03 -3.09 -16.32
CA ILE A 118 6.63 -1.97 -15.46
C ILE A 118 5.15 -1.59 -15.64
N PRO A 119 4.66 -1.24 -16.85
CA PRO A 119 3.25 -0.93 -17.05
C PRO A 119 2.33 -2.13 -16.81
N THR A 120 2.75 -3.36 -17.14
CA THR A 120 1.91 -4.55 -16.88
C THR A 120 1.73 -4.84 -15.40
N ALA A 121 2.78 -4.71 -14.59
CA ALA A 121 2.72 -4.86 -13.14
C ALA A 121 1.88 -3.75 -12.49
N PHE A 122 2.01 -2.51 -12.97
CA PHE A 122 1.18 -1.40 -12.54
C PHE A 122 -0.30 -1.63 -12.86
N LEU A 123 -0.63 -2.00 -14.10
CA LEU A 123 -2.02 -2.26 -14.49
C LEU A 123 -2.61 -3.47 -13.77
N GLY A 124 -1.82 -4.54 -13.57
CA GLY A 124 -2.24 -5.72 -12.82
C GLY A 124 -2.56 -5.39 -11.37
N THR A 125 -1.67 -4.68 -10.68
CA THR A 125 -1.91 -4.24 -9.29
C THR A 125 -3.08 -3.25 -9.19
N ALA A 126 -3.21 -2.31 -10.13
CA ALA A 126 -4.33 -1.39 -10.18
C ALA A 126 -5.67 -2.10 -10.41
N ALA A 127 -5.71 -3.11 -11.29
CA ALA A 127 -6.91 -3.89 -11.57
C ALA A 127 -7.34 -4.72 -10.34
N ILE A 128 -6.38 -5.39 -9.68
CA ILE A 128 -6.62 -6.15 -8.45
C ILE A 128 -7.12 -5.21 -7.34
N PHE A 129 -6.45 -4.07 -7.16
CA PHE A 129 -6.85 -3.06 -6.18
C PHE A 129 -8.25 -2.51 -6.46
N ALA A 130 -8.58 -2.21 -7.72
CA ALA A 130 -9.90 -1.76 -8.13
C ALA A 130 -10.95 -2.82 -7.83
N CYS A 131 -10.70 -4.08 -8.21
CA CYS A 131 -11.61 -5.20 -7.94
C CYS A 131 -11.89 -5.35 -6.43
N PHE A 132 -10.85 -5.36 -5.59
CA PHE A 132 -11.01 -5.46 -4.15
C PHE A 132 -11.65 -4.21 -3.53
N SER A 133 -11.36 -3.02 -4.03
CA SER A 133 -11.98 -1.77 -3.57
C SER A 133 -13.48 -1.75 -3.88
N LEU A 134 -13.88 -2.14 -5.11
CA LEU A 134 -15.29 -2.27 -5.48
C LEU A 134 -15.96 -3.36 -4.64
N SER A 135 -15.31 -4.51 -4.47
CA SER A 135 -15.82 -5.59 -3.62
C SER A 135 -16.04 -5.10 -2.18
N ALA A 136 -15.09 -4.37 -1.60
CA ALA A 136 -15.21 -3.84 -0.24
C ALA A 136 -16.30 -2.75 -0.10
N LEU A 137 -16.52 -1.94 -1.14
CA LEU A 137 -17.57 -0.91 -1.15
C LEU A 137 -18.97 -1.48 -1.41
N TYR A 138 -19.08 -2.57 -2.16
CA TYR A 138 -20.36 -3.21 -2.49
C TYR A 138 -20.77 -4.30 -1.48
N ALA A 139 -19.79 -4.87 -0.77
CA ALA A 139 -20.02 -5.89 0.25
C ALA A 139 -20.81 -5.32 1.44
N ARG A 140 -22.10 -5.63 1.50
CA ARG A 140 -23.00 -5.17 2.58
C ARG A 140 -22.89 -6.01 3.87
N ARG A 141 -22.08 -7.08 3.89
CA ARG A 141 -21.92 -8.05 5.00
C ARG A 141 -20.45 -8.20 5.40
N ARG A 142 -20.18 -8.45 6.70
CA ARG A 142 -18.85 -8.77 7.27
C ARG A 142 -18.22 -10.08 6.79
N SER A 143 -18.71 -10.71 5.71
CA SER A 143 -18.22 -12.00 5.22
C SER A 143 -16.73 -11.99 4.80
N PHE A 144 -16.17 -10.81 4.50
CA PHE A 144 -14.75 -10.64 4.19
C PHE A 144 -13.80 -10.85 5.37
N LEU A 145 -14.32 -10.94 6.60
CA LEU A 145 -13.50 -11.22 7.79
C LEU A 145 -12.84 -12.61 7.71
N TYR A 146 -13.51 -13.60 7.09
CA TYR A 146 -12.94 -14.92 6.82
C TYR A 146 -11.90 -14.90 5.69
N LEU A 147 -12.07 -14.03 4.69
CA LEU A 147 -11.09 -13.87 3.62
C LEU A 147 -9.78 -13.27 4.16
N GLY A 148 -9.86 -12.37 5.14
CA GLY A 148 -8.71 -11.82 5.84
C GLY A 148 -7.85 -12.89 6.50
N GLY A 149 -8.46 -13.94 7.07
CA GLY A 149 -7.72 -15.06 7.67
C GLY A 149 -6.93 -15.89 6.66
N PHE A 150 -7.53 -16.19 5.51
CA PHE A 150 -6.84 -16.90 4.43
C PHE A 150 -5.71 -16.05 3.82
N LEU A 151 -5.97 -14.77 3.56
CA LEU A 151 -4.99 -13.82 3.04
C LEU A 151 -3.81 -13.63 4.02
N LEU A 152 -4.10 -13.45 5.32
CA LEU A 152 -3.07 -13.29 6.34
C LEU A 152 -2.21 -14.55 6.47
N SER A 153 -2.83 -15.74 6.41
CA SER A 153 -2.11 -17.01 6.43
C SER A 153 -1.16 -17.15 5.23
N GLY A 154 -1.63 -16.80 4.02
CA GLY A 154 -0.79 -16.77 2.82
C GLY A 154 0.37 -15.77 2.94
N LEU A 155 0.10 -14.57 3.47
CA LEU A 155 1.13 -13.55 3.74
C LEU A 155 2.17 -14.04 4.75
N THR A 156 1.75 -14.74 5.82
CA THR A 156 2.67 -15.34 6.79
C THR A 156 3.54 -16.42 6.15
N LEU A 157 2.97 -17.26 5.29
CA LEU A 157 3.75 -18.28 4.55
C LEU A 157 4.77 -17.64 3.61
N MET A 158 4.38 -16.60 2.86
CA MET A 158 5.32 -15.84 2.01
C MET A 158 6.41 -15.14 2.81
N LEU A 159 6.08 -14.62 4.00
CA LEU A 159 7.05 -14.00 4.89
C LEU A 159 8.05 -15.04 5.41
N LEU A 160 7.57 -16.19 5.86
CA LEU A 160 8.42 -17.29 6.32
C LEU A 160 9.30 -17.84 5.20
N SER A 161 8.75 -18.02 4.00
CA SER A 161 9.52 -18.47 2.84
C SER A 161 10.61 -17.47 2.46
N SER A 162 10.32 -16.16 2.51
CA SER A 162 11.30 -15.09 2.29
C SER A 162 12.40 -15.07 3.35
N LEU A 163 12.05 -15.29 4.63
CA LEU A 163 13.03 -15.35 5.72
C LEU A 163 13.95 -16.57 5.55
N VAL A 164 13.38 -17.74 5.25
CA VAL A 164 14.16 -18.95 4.96
C VAL A 164 15.05 -18.74 3.72
N ASN A 165 14.53 -18.09 2.68
CA ASN A 165 15.30 -17.78 1.49
C ASN A 165 16.51 -16.89 1.78
N THR A 166 16.36 -15.93 2.70
CA THR A 166 17.45 -15.03 3.10
C THR A 166 18.62 -15.77 3.75
N PHE A 167 18.37 -16.88 4.47
CA PHE A 167 19.41 -17.69 5.10
C PHE A 167 19.94 -18.83 4.21
N VAL A 168 19.09 -19.41 3.37
CA VAL A 168 19.44 -20.58 2.54
C VAL A 168 19.99 -20.16 1.16
N GLY A 169 19.67 -18.95 0.68
CA GLY A 169 20.13 -18.45 -0.62
C GLY A 169 19.63 -19.28 -1.80
N SER A 170 18.40 -19.81 -1.72
CA SER A 170 17.85 -20.74 -2.71
C SER A 170 17.10 -20.00 -3.82
N THR A 171 17.56 -20.15 -5.06
CA THR A 171 16.86 -19.63 -6.26
C THR A 171 15.49 -20.27 -6.52
N TRP A 172 15.08 -21.26 -5.70
CA TRP A 172 13.77 -21.92 -5.80
C TRP A 172 12.75 -21.37 -4.81
N LEU A 173 13.19 -20.68 -3.76
CA LEU A 173 12.28 -20.10 -2.78
C LEU A 173 11.77 -18.72 -3.19
N PHE A 174 12.40 -18.07 -4.19
CA PHE A 174 11.82 -17.09 -5.12
C PHE A 174 12.70 -16.95 -6.36
#